data_AF-A0A6V7NIB0-F1
#
_entry.id   AF-A0A6V7NIB0-F1
#
_cell.length_a   1.000
_cell.length_b   1.000
_cell.length_c   1.000
_cell.angle_alpha   90.00
_cell.angle_beta   90.00
_cell.angle_gamma   90.00
#
_symmetry.space_group_name_H-M   'P 1'
#
loop_
_entity.id
_entity.type
_entity.pdbx_description
1 polymer ?
#
loop_
_entity_poly.entity_id
_entity_poly.type
_entity_poly.pdbx_seq_one_letter_code
_entity_poly.pdbx_strand_id
1 'polypeptide(L)'
;MAVLYSEPEKKVMSRSGDECVVALTDQWYITYGEAEWKEKAMECLEKMNTFSTETRNGFEHTLSWLNQWACSRSFGLGTRIPWDEQFLVESLSDSTLYMAYYTIAHVLQNGDMYGSNASSVRPEQMTDEVWDYIFCDGPVPKSEISPALLSKMKKEFEYCASPEALMARGFRCNGHLMLNSEKMSKSTGNFRTLRQAIEEFSSDATRFSLADAGDGMDDANFVFETANAAILRLTKEIAWMEEVLSVESALRAGSPLTYADRVFANEMNFAVVETEKSYNNFMFREALKTGFYDLQAARDEYRFSCGAGGMNKELLFRFMDVQTRLITPICPHYAEHVWKNILKNDGFIVRAGWPFAEPRIKRYESPTKQTDRRAYFRERAIRWLERRCLRILRSKFDDTTGSFAPDKEILEALKSSSIGNDANFKQIQKLCMPFIKFKKDETKEVGGRALDLKLPFGEIEVLKENIDVIKRQLGLEHVEVLCATDDSDRSKSGPHISLLTQNPPSPGNPVAIFLSKAEFSATGY
;
A
#
# COMPACT_ATOMS: atom_id res chain seq x y z
N MET A 1 -23.03 -36.74 -47.07
CA MET A 1 -21.72 -36.04 -47.05
C MET A 1 -21.70 -35.16 -45.82
N ALA A 2 -20.69 -35.30 -44.97
CA ALA A 2 -20.39 -34.30 -43.97
C ALA A 2 -19.48 -33.25 -44.61
N VAL A 3 -19.69 -31.97 -44.28
CA VAL A 3 -18.85 -30.85 -44.69
C VAL A 3 -18.38 -30.11 -43.45
N LEU A 4 -17.21 -29.48 -43.52
CA LEU A 4 -16.71 -28.66 -42.42
C LEU A 4 -17.63 -27.43 -42.27
N TYR A 5 -18.13 -27.23 -41.06
CA TYR A 5 -18.96 -26.09 -40.69
C TYR A 5 -18.31 -25.39 -39.51
N SER A 6 -18.30 -24.06 -39.53
CA SER A 6 -17.72 -23.24 -38.48
C SER A 6 -18.71 -22.15 -38.10
N GLU A 7 -18.92 -21.97 -36.81
CA GLU A 7 -19.78 -20.95 -36.25
C GLU A 7 -19.13 -20.34 -35.00
N PRO A 8 -19.47 -19.10 -34.64
CA PRO A 8 -19.02 -18.53 -33.39
C PRO A 8 -19.57 -19.34 -32.21
N GLU A 9 -18.73 -19.65 -31.21
CA GLU A 9 -19.15 -20.41 -30.02
C GLU A 9 -20.28 -19.73 -29.23
N LYS A 10 -20.36 -18.41 -29.33
CA LYS A 10 -21.41 -17.56 -28.73
C LYS A 10 -21.79 -16.48 -29.73
N LYS A 11 -22.98 -15.90 -29.58
CA LYS A 11 -23.40 -14.74 -30.36
C LYS A 11 -22.40 -13.60 -30.21
N VAL A 12 -21.80 -13.18 -31.32
CA VAL A 12 -20.88 -12.04 -31.40
C VAL A 12 -21.57 -10.91 -32.15
N MET A 13 -21.59 -9.72 -31.57
CA MET A 13 -22.15 -8.53 -32.18
C MET A 13 -21.03 -7.56 -32.57
N SER A 14 -21.07 -7.06 -33.81
CA SER A 14 -20.14 -6.06 -34.29
C SER A 14 -20.44 -4.67 -33.70
N ARG A 15 -19.52 -3.72 -33.90
CA ARG A 15 -19.76 -2.30 -33.57
C ARG A 15 -20.84 -1.64 -34.44
N SER A 16 -21.11 -2.17 -35.64
CA SER A 16 -22.20 -1.70 -36.52
C SER A 16 -23.58 -2.24 -36.09
N GLY A 17 -23.62 -3.17 -35.13
CA GLY A 17 -24.85 -3.82 -34.69
C GLY A 17 -25.21 -5.09 -35.47
N ASP A 18 -24.31 -5.57 -36.33
CA ASP A 18 -24.50 -6.80 -37.11
C ASP A 18 -24.08 -8.04 -36.30
N GLU A 19 -24.77 -9.15 -36.52
CA GLU A 19 -24.39 -10.44 -35.95
C GLU A 19 -23.24 -11.05 -36.76
N CYS A 20 -22.12 -11.34 -36.10
CA CYS A 20 -20.92 -11.84 -36.76
C CYS A 20 -21.03 -13.33 -37.09
N VAL A 21 -20.38 -13.73 -38.18
CA VAL A 21 -20.25 -15.12 -38.64
C VAL A 21 -18.79 -15.48 -38.82
N VAL A 22 -18.47 -16.78 -38.86
CA VAL A 22 -17.13 -17.25 -39.26
C VAL A 22 -17.05 -17.25 -40.78
N ALA A 23 -16.07 -16.56 -41.33
CA ALA A 23 -15.85 -16.47 -42.77
C ALA A 23 -14.46 -17.03 -43.12
N LEU A 24 -14.38 -17.76 -44.23
CA LEU A 24 -13.12 -18.16 -44.84
C LEU A 24 -12.78 -17.14 -45.92
N THR A 25 -11.81 -16.26 -45.63
CA THR A 25 -11.43 -15.15 -46.51
C THR A 25 -9.92 -14.96 -46.54
N ASP A 26 -9.41 -14.42 -47.64
CA ASP A 26 -8.00 -14.02 -47.75
C ASP A 26 -7.74 -12.82 -46.81
N GLN A 27 -6.77 -12.98 -45.92
CA GLN A 27 -6.43 -12.01 -44.89
C GLN A 27 -4.96 -12.16 -44.48
N TRP A 28 -4.34 -11.08 -44.01
CA TRP A 28 -3.01 -11.13 -43.41
C TRP A 28 -3.12 -11.48 -41.93
N TYR A 29 -2.21 -12.34 -41.47
CA TYR A 29 -2.19 -12.85 -40.10
C TYR A 29 -0.82 -12.66 -39.46
N ILE A 30 -0.81 -12.45 -38.14
CA ILE A 30 0.37 -12.64 -37.31
C ILE A 30 0.32 -14.07 -36.74
N THR A 31 1.43 -14.80 -36.85
CA THR A 31 1.54 -16.22 -36.51
C THR A 31 2.03 -16.44 -35.07
N TYR A 32 1.29 -15.94 -34.08
CA TYR A 32 1.64 -16.11 -32.65
C TYR A 32 1.74 -17.57 -32.18
N GLY A 33 1.14 -18.52 -32.92
CA GLY A 33 1.18 -19.95 -32.61
C GLY A 33 2.49 -20.66 -32.95
N GLU A 34 3.46 -19.98 -33.56
CA GLU A 34 4.78 -20.55 -33.81
C GLU A 34 5.48 -20.93 -32.49
N ALA A 35 5.96 -22.17 -32.40
CA ALA A 35 6.51 -22.71 -31.15
C ALA A 35 7.69 -21.88 -30.62
N GLU A 36 8.59 -21.44 -31.51
CA GLU A 36 9.75 -20.63 -31.15
C GLU A 36 9.34 -19.27 -30.55
N TRP A 37 8.34 -18.61 -31.15
CA TRP A 37 7.86 -17.31 -30.65
C TRP A 37 7.11 -17.45 -29.33
N LYS A 38 6.29 -18.50 -29.21
CA LYS A 38 5.57 -18.80 -27.97
C LYS A 38 6.53 -19.08 -26.82
N GLU A 39 7.61 -19.84 -27.06
CA GLU A 39 8.64 -20.12 -26.06
C GLU A 39 9.31 -18.82 -25.58
N LYS A 40 9.74 -17.95 -26.50
CA LYS A 40 10.31 -16.64 -26.16
C LYS A 40 9.33 -15.75 -25.38
N ALA A 41 8.05 -15.77 -25.72
CA ALA A 41 7.01 -15.03 -24.99
C ALA A 41 6.82 -15.56 -23.57
N MET A 42 6.86 -16.89 -23.37
CA MET A 42 6.80 -17.52 -22.05
C MET A 42 8.02 -17.18 -21.20
N GLU A 43 9.23 -17.23 -21.76
CA GLU A 43 10.46 -16.81 -21.05
C GLU A 43 10.41 -15.34 -20.60
N CYS A 44 9.82 -14.47 -21.44
CA CYS A 44 9.58 -13.07 -21.09
C CYS A 44 8.59 -12.95 -19.92
N LEU A 45 7.48 -13.69 -19.98
CA LEU A 45 6.47 -13.71 -18.91
C LEU A 45 7.04 -14.22 -17.57
N GLU A 46 7.93 -15.21 -17.59
CA GLU A 46 8.59 -15.72 -16.38
C GLU A 46 9.38 -14.64 -15.63
N LYS A 47 10.04 -13.74 -16.36
CA LYS A 47 10.85 -12.65 -15.79
C LYS A 47 10.02 -11.42 -15.44
N MET A 48 8.80 -11.30 -15.97
CA MET A 48 7.93 -10.14 -15.81
C MET A 48 7.24 -10.15 -14.43
N ASN A 49 7.14 -8.99 -13.77
CA ASN A 49 6.31 -8.83 -12.57
C ASN A 49 4.83 -8.56 -12.94
N THR A 50 3.93 -9.49 -12.65
CA THR A 50 2.49 -9.37 -12.98
C THR A 50 1.64 -8.77 -11.86
N PHE A 51 2.24 -8.44 -10.71
CA PHE A 51 1.61 -7.86 -9.50
C PHE A 51 0.47 -8.67 -8.85
N SER A 52 -0.09 -9.65 -9.55
CA SER A 52 -1.14 -10.57 -9.10
C SER A 52 -0.97 -11.92 -9.79
N THR A 53 -1.41 -12.99 -9.13
CA THR A 53 -1.39 -14.35 -9.66
C THR A 53 -2.44 -14.50 -10.77
N GLU A 54 -3.58 -13.83 -10.63
CA GLU A 54 -4.69 -13.81 -11.57
C GLU A 54 -4.24 -13.27 -12.93
N THR A 55 -3.46 -12.19 -12.95
CA THR A 55 -2.92 -11.62 -14.19
C THR A 55 -1.94 -12.59 -14.87
N ARG A 56 -1.08 -13.25 -14.09
CA ARG A 56 -0.16 -14.27 -14.64
C ARG A 56 -0.91 -15.44 -15.27
N ASN A 57 -1.90 -15.99 -14.56
CA ASN A 57 -2.75 -17.06 -15.06
C ASN A 57 -3.49 -16.63 -16.34
N GLY A 58 -3.92 -15.37 -16.42
CA GLY A 58 -4.55 -14.79 -17.62
C GLY A 58 -3.61 -14.76 -18.84
N PHE A 59 -2.35 -14.40 -18.63
CA PHE A 59 -1.32 -14.47 -19.67
C PHE A 59 -1.05 -15.92 -20.11
N GLU A 60 -0.78 -16.83 -19.16
CA GLU A 60 -0.50 -18.25 -19.45
C GLU A 60 -1.67 -18.91 -20.19
N HIS A 61 -2.90 -18.64 -19.74
CA HIS A 61 -4.10 -19.11 -20.41
C HIS A 61 -4.16 -18.59 -21.85
N THR A 62 -3.98 -17.28 -22.07
CA THR A 62 -4.02 -16.69 -23.42
C THR A 62 -2.93 -17.25 -24.32
N LEU A 63 -1.68 -17.30 -23.87
CA LEU A 63 -0.56 -17.86 -24.62
C LEU A 63 -0.75 -19.36 -24.93
N SER A 64 -1.54 -20.08 -24.13
CA SER A 64 -1.80 -21.51 -24.37
C SER A 64 -2.57 -21.78 -25.67
N TRP A 65 -3.57 -20.94 -26.00
CA TRP A 65 -4.46 -21.13 -27.15
C TRP A 65 -4.25 -20.11 -28.28
N LEU A 66 -3.53 -19.02 -28.04
CA LEU A 66 -3.24 -18.02 -29.06
C LEU A 66 -2.46 -18.65 -30.22
N ASN A 67 -3.00 -18.48 -31.44
CA ASN A 67 -2.45 -19.08 -32.64
C ASN A 67 -2.29 -18.01 -33.74
N GLN A 68 -3.19 -17.98 -34.71
CA GLN A 68 -3.18 -16.95 -35.76
C GLN A 68 -4.08 -15.79 -35.37
N TRP A 69 -3.58 -14.56 -35.54
CA TRP A 69 -4.36 -13.35 -35.31
C TRP A 69 -4.51 -12.58 -36.61
N ALA A 70 -5.75 -12.39 -37.06
CA ALA A 70 -6.08 -11.61 -38.24
C ALA A 70 -5.73 -10.13 -38.01
N CYS A 71 -4.67 -9.65 -38.64
CA CYS A 71 -4.11 -8.32 -38.40
C CYS A 71 -4.49 -7.28 -39.46
N SER A 72 -5.15 -7.68 -40.55
CA SER A 72 -5.59 -6.77 -41.61
C SER A 72 -7.10 -6.49 -41.63
N ARG A 73 -7.49 -5.30 -42.09
CA ARG A 73 -8.88 -4.88 -42.32
C ARG A 73 -9.02 -4.11 -43.63
N SER A 74 -10.20 -4.15 -44.24
CA SER A 74 -10.50 -3.42 -45.48
C SER A 74 -11.19 -2.07 -45.27
N PHE A 75 -11.65 -1.79 -44.04
CA PHE A 75 -12.41 -0.57 -43.71
C PHE A 75 -12.03 -0.03 -42.33
N GLY A 76 -12.01 1.30 -42.21
CA GLY A 76 -11.73 2.01 -40.96
C GLY A 76 -10.61 3.04 -41.12
N LEU A 77 -10.12 3.54 -39.98
CA LEU A 77 -8.92 4.36 -39.88
C LEU A 77 -7.74 3.49 -39.44
N GLY A 78 -6.53 3.82 -39.86
CA GLY A 78 -5.32 3.12 -39.48
C GLY A 78 -4.19 3.31 -40.50
N THR A 79 -3.10 2.59 -40.29
CA THR A 79 -1.95 2.56 -41.20
C THR A 79 -2.16 1.50 -42.27
N ARG A 80 -1.81 1.80 -43.53
CA ARG A 80 -1.87 0.82 -44.63
C ARG A 80 -0.72 -0.18 -44.52
N ILE A 81 -0.95 -1.42 -44.94
CA ILE A 81 0.13 -2.41 -45.03
C ILE A 81 1.06 -2.00 -46.18
N PRO A 82 2.38 -1.83 -45.95
CA PRO A 82 3.26 -1.19 -46.92
C PRO A 82 3.48 -1.99 -48.21
N TRP A 83 3.31 -3.32 -48.18
CA TRP A 83 3.38 -4.17 -49.38
C TRP A 83 2.01 -4.51 -50.00
N ASP A 84 0.91 -4.12 -49.35
CA ASP A 84 -0.45 -4.40 -49.80
C ASP A 84 -1.42 -3.33 -49.30
N GLU A 85 -1.39 -2.17 -49.97
CA GLU A 85 -2.12 -0.97 -49.57
C GLU A 85 -3.65 -1.11 -49.60
N GLN A 86 -4.18 -2.21 -50.12
CA GLN A 86 -5.62 -2.52 -50.08
C GLN A 86 -6.09 -2.73 -48.64
N PHE A 87 -5.19 -3.16 -47.76
CA PHE A 87 -5.48 -3.47 -46.37
C PHE A 87 -4.89 -2.42 -45.41
N LEU A 88 -5.60 -2.20 -44.32
CA LEU A 88 -5.16 -1.45 -43.15
C LEU A 88 -4.78 -2.42 -42.03
N VAL A 89 -3.78 -2.05 -41.23
CA VAL A 89 -3.44 -2.73 -39.99
C VAL A 89 -4.54 -2.48 -38.97
N GLU A 90 -4.94 -3.52 -38.26
CA GLU A 90 -5.98 -3.43 -37.24
C GLU A 90 -5.44 -2.91 -35.90
N SER A 91 -6.32 -2.27 -35.14
CA SER A 91 -6.00 -1.48 -33.93
C SER A 91 -5.28 -2.20 -32.80
N LEU A 92 -5.36 -3.54 -32.68
CA LEU A 92 -4.64 -4.29 -31.65
C LEU A 92 -3.27 -4.77 -32.13
N SER A 93 -2.99 -4.66 -33.43
CA SER A 93 -1.74 -5.10 -34.06
C SER A 93 -0.76 -3.94 -34.20
N ASP A 94 -1.22 -2.71 -34.48
CA ASP A 94 -0.39 -1.51 -34.51
C ASP A 94 -0.11 -0.91 -33.11
N SER A 95 -0.77 -1.41 -32.07
CA SER A 95 -0.66 -0.94 -30.69
C SER A 95 0.26 -1.78 -29.80
N THR A 96 1.28 -2.44 -30.35
CA THR A 96 2.11 -3.43 -29.62
C THR A 96 3.48 -2.89 -29.20
N LEU A 97 4.12 -2.05 -30.02
CA LEU A 97 5.49 -1.56 -29.81
C LEU A 97 5.60 -0.03 -29.77
N TYR A 98 4.47 0.69 -29.76
CA TYR A 98 4.44 2.16 -29.82
C TYR A 98 5.13 2.85 -28.63
N MET A 99 5.38 2.13 -27.53
CA MET A 99 6.15 2.64 -26.39
C MET A 99 7.58 3.01 -26.79
N ALA A 100 8.18 2.28 -27.74
CA ALA A 100 9.49 2.64 -28.28
C ALA A 100 9.43 3.98 -29.01
N TYR A 101 8.34 4.24 -29.76
CA TYR A 101 8.14 5.50 -30.46
C TYR A 101 8.07 6.70 -29.50
N TYR A 102 7.49 6.55 -28.31
CA TYR A 102 7.43 7.63 -27.31
C TYR A 102 8.82 8.21 -26.96
N THR A 103 9.86 7.37 -26.98
CA THR A 103 11.23 7.79 -26.63
C THR A 103 11.77 8.87 -27.57
N ILE A 104 11.35 8.86 -28.84
CA ILE A 104 11.83 9.79 -29.86
C ILE A 104 10.74 10.72 -30.42
N ALA A 105 9.47 10.51 -30.05
CA ALA A 105 8.34 11.31 -30.54
C ALA A 105 8.53 12.81 -30.30
N HIS A 106 9.11 13.19 -29.16
CA HIS A 106 9.40 14.60 -28.84
C HIS A 106 10.48 15.21 -29.76
N VAL A 107 11.38 14.39 -30.31
CA VAL A 107 12.39 14.82 -31.29
C VAL A 107 11.76 14.98 -32.68
N LEU A 108 10.86 14.08 -33.05
CA LEU A 108 10.23 14.04 -34.37
C LEU A 108 9.07 15.03 -34.51
N GLN A 109 8.22 15.16 -33.49
CA GLN A 109 6.97 15.91 -33.55
C GLN A 109 7.00 17.21 -32.72
N ASN A 110 7.95 17.35 -31.79
CA ASN A 110 8.07 18.50 -30.89
C ASN A 110 6.74 18.92 -30.22
N GLY A 111 5.93 17.93 -29.82
CA GLY A 111 4.63 18.14 -29.17
C GLY A 111 3.45 18.41 -30.10
N ASP A 112 3.64 18.44 -31.42
CA ASP A 112 2.53 18.44 -32.36
C ASP A 112 1.92 17.04 -32.49
N MET A 113 0.74 16.86 -31.91
CA MET A 113 0.00 15.59 -31.89
C MET A 113 -0.27 15.02 -33.29
N TYR A 114 -0.38 15.86 -34.31
CA TYR A 114 -0.66 15.42 -35.68
C TYR A 114 0.60 15.30 -36.55
N GLY A 115 1.77 15.69 -36.03
CA GLY A 115 3.03 15.69 -36.79
C GLY A 115 2.99 16.57 -38.05
N SER A 116 2.14 17.59 -38.06
CA SER A 116 1.89 18.49 -39.19
C SER A 116 2.90 19.63 -39.30
N ASN A 117 3.53 20.00 -38.18
CA ASN A 117 4.60 20.98 -38.15
C ASN A 117 5.83 20.48 -38.92
N ALA A 118 6.51 21.39 -39.61
CA ALA A 118 7.78 21.14 -40.26
C ALA A 118 8.87 20.87 -39.20
N SER A 119 8.94 19.63 -38.72
CA SER A 119 10.06 19.18 -37.91
C SER A 119 11.33 19.09 -38.74
N SER A 120 12.47 18.92 -38.08
CA SER A 120 13.76 18.78 -38.77
C SER A 120 13.91 17.45 -39.52
N VAL A 121 12.94 16.54 -39.41
CA VAL A 121 12.94 15.21 -40.04
C VAL A 121 11.59 15.00 -40.71
N ARG A 122 11.59 14.90 -42.04
CA ARG A 122 10.37 14.61 -42.79
C ARG A 122 9.97 13.14 -42.59
N PRO A 123 8.67 12.81 -42.57
CA PRO A 123 8.21 11.41 -42.42
C PRO A 123 8.88 10.46 -43.41
N GLU A 124 9.10 10.88 -44.65
CA GLU A 124 9.69 10.05 -45.72
C GLU A 124 11.19 9.76 -45.50
N GLN A 125 11.86 10.51 -44.62
CA GLN A 125 13.27 10.28 -44.28
C GLN A 125 13.47 9.17 -43.23
N MET A 126 12.40 8.72 -42.58
CA MET A 126 12.42 7.64 -41.60
C MET A 126 12.28 6.28 -42.29
N THR A 127 13.33 5.88 -43.00
CA THR A 127 13.41 4.59 -43.70
C THR A 127 13.69 3.44 -42.72
N ASP A 128 13.54 2.20 -43.17
CA ASP A 128 13.83 1.00 -42.38
C ASP A 128 15.25 1.02 -41.81
N GLU A 129 16.25 1.47 -42.58
CA GLU A 129 17.63 1.58 -42.09
C GLU A 129 17.80 2.62 -40.99
N VAL A 130 16.99 3.69 -41.01
CA VAL A 130 16.96 4.69 -39.94
C VAL A 130 16.32 4.11 -38.68
N TRP A 131 15.22 3.37 -38.82
CA TRP A 131 14.59 2.67 -37.70
C TRP A 131 15.51 1.63 -37.08
N ASP A 132 16.17 0.82 -37.91
CA ASP A 132 17.12 -0.21 -37.46
C ASP A 132 18.32 0.40 -36.74
N TYR A 133 18.86 1.52 -37.21
CA TYR A 133 19.96 2.21 -36.52
C TYR A 133 19.55 2.67 -35.12
N ILE A 134 18.33 3.20 -34.96
CA ILE A 134 17.84 3.76 -33.71
C ILE A 134 17.49 2.66 -32.71
N PHE A 135 16.80 1.59 -33.14
CA PHE A 135 16.20 0.60 -32.24
C PHE A 135 16.86 -0.78 -32.23
N CYS A 136 17.54 -1.15 -33.32
CA CYS A 136 18.04 -2.51 -33.54
C CYS A 136 19.58 -2.60 -33.62
N ASP A 137 20.29 -1.55 -33.18
CA ASP A 137 21.75 -1.44 -33.31
C ASP A 137 22.28 -1.63 -34.74
N GLY A 138 21.47 -1.23 -35.73
CA GLY A 138 21.86 -1.25 -37.14
C GLY A 138 23.05 -0.34 -37.46
N PRO A 139 23.68 -0.52 -38.64
CA PRO A 139 24.75 0.36 -39.11
C PRO A 139 24.23 1.79 -39.34
N VAL A 140 25.13 2.78 -39.32
CA VAL A 140 24.77 4.18 -39.60
C VAL A 140 24.16 4.29 -41.01
N PRO A 141 22.91 4.77 -41.15
CA PRO A 141 22.21 4.78 -42.42
C PRO A 141 22.73 5.90 -43.31
N LYS A 142 22.66 5.70 -44.63
CA LYS A 142 22.85 6.78 -45.60
C LYS A 142 21.58 7.61 -45.65
N SER A 143 21.50 8.64 -44.82
CA SER A 143 20.32 9.51 -44.70
C SER A 143 20.70 10.99 -44.80
N GLU A 144 19.72 11.81 -45.20
CA GLU A 144 19.80 13.27 -45.13
C GLU A 144 19.65 13.79 -43.69
N ILE A 145 19.22 12.94 -42.76
CA ILE A 145 19.11 13.29 -41.34
C ILE A 145 20.51 13.48 -40.77
N SER A 146 20.72 14.59 -40.06
CA SER A 146 22.04 14.88 -39.48
C SER A 146 22.50 13.75 -38.52
N PRO A 147 23.80 13.36 -38.54
CA PRO A 147 24.32 12.32 -37.65
C PRO A 147 24.12 12.62 -36.17
N ALA A 148 24.17 13.90 -35.79
CA ALA A 148 23.92 14.33 -34.42
C ALA A 148 22.48 14.03 -33.97
N LEU A 149 21.50 14.19 -34.87
CA LEU A 149 20.09 13.92 -34.58
C LEU A 149 19.80 12.41 -34.52
N LEU A 150 20.39 11.63 -35.43
CA LEU A 150 20.33 10.16 -35.39
C LEU A 150 20.90 9.63 -34.07
N SER A 151 22.10 10.10 -33.68
CA SER A 151 22.74 9.72 -32.41
C SER A 151 21.91 10.16 -31.20
N LYS A 152 21.27 11.33 -31.26
CA LYS A 152 20.35 11.78 -30.20
C LYS A 152 19.17 10.82 -30.05
N MET A 153 18.47 10.49 -31.14
CA MET A 153 17.32 9.58 -31.10
C MET A 153 17.69 8.20 -30.54
N LYS A 154 18.80 7.64 -31.00
CA LYS A 154 19.33 6.37 -30.47
C LYS A 154 19.61 6.45 -28.97
N LYS A 155 20.28 7.52 -28.52
CA LYS A 155 20.61 7.73 -27.11
C LYS A 155 19.36 7.89 -26.23
N GLU A 156 18.34 8.61 -26.70
CA GLU A 156 17.06 8.75 -25.97
C GLU A 156 16.37 7.39 -25.79
N PHE A 157 16.38 6.55 -26.82
CA PHE A 157 15.85 5.19 -26.75
C PHE A 157 16.65 4.32 -25.78
N GLU A 158 17.97 4.23 -25.93
CA GLU A 158 18.86 3.42 -25.06
C GLU A 158 18.82 3.85 -23.60
N TYR A 159 18.65 5.15 -23.34
CA TYR A 159 18.50 5.67 -21.98
C TYR A 159 17.19 5.21 -21.34
N CYS A 160 16.10 5.21 -22.11
CA CYS A 160 14.78 4.77 -21.64
C CYS A 160 14.65 3.24 -21.57
N ALA A 161 15.33 2.52 -22.47
CA ALA A 161 15.28 1.08 -22.62
C ALA A 161 16.70 0.50 -22.63
N SER A 162 17.21 0.11 -21.46
CA SER A 162 18.47 -0.64 -21.38
C SER A 162 18.37 -1.97 -22.17
N PRO A 163 19.48 -2.60 -22.61
CA PRO A 163 19.44 -3.85 -23.36
C PRO A 163 18.69 -5.01 -22.67
N GLU A 164 18.72 -5.07 -21.33
CA GLU A 164 17.93 -6.02 -20.52
C GLU A 164 16.44 -5.63 -20.38
N ALA A 165 16.07 -4.39 -20.75
CA ALA A 165 14.76 -3.77 -20.62
C ALA A 165 14.03 -3.55 -21.96
N LEU A 166 14.53 -4.08 -23.08
CA LEU A 166 13.74 -4.15 -24.32
C LEU A 166 12.46 -4.98 -24.13
N MET A 167 12.48 -5.91 -23.17
CA MET A 167 11.32 -6.69 -22.75
C MET A 167 10.58 -6.00 -21.61
N ALA A 168 9.25 -6.12 -21.60
CA ALA A 168 8.40 -5.55 -20.56
C ALA A 168 8.75 -6.15 -19.18
N ARG A 169 9.08 -5.27 -18.22
CA ARG A 169 9.50 -5.68 -16.87
C ARG A 169 8.35 -5.95 -15.91
N GLY A 170 7.19 -5.35 -16.16
CA GLY A 170 6.02 -5.55 -15.32
C GLY A 170 4.73 -5.16 -16.03
N PHE A 171 3.64 -5.81 -15.63
CA PHE A 171 2.30 -5.58 -16.17
C PHE A 171 1.31 -5.60 -15.02
N ARG A 172 0.66 -4.46 -14.76
CA ARG A 172 -0.35 -4.33 -13.70
C ARG A 172 -1.72 -4.17 -14.34
N CYS A 173 -2.61 -5.09 -14.04
CA CYS A 173 -4.03 -4.99 -14.37
C CYS A 173 -4.80 -4.44 -13.17
N ASN A 174 -5.98 -3.86 -13.44
CA ASN A 174 -6.95 -3.48 -12.44
C ASN A 174 -8.36 -3.84 -12.93
N GLY A 175 -9.32 -3.97 -12.01
CA GLY A 175 -10.72 -4.16 -12.36
C GLY A 175 -11.33 -2.97 -13.07
N HIS A 176 -12.56 -3.14 -13.57
CA HIS A 176 -13.29 -2.04 -14.18
C HIS A 176 -13.73 -1.03 -13.12
N LEU A 177 -13.84 0.24 -13.51
CA LEU A 177 -14.31 1.28 -12.61
C LEU A 177 -15.85 1.27 -12.54
N MET A 178 -16.38 1.14 -11.33
CA MET A 178 -17.76 1.39 -10.96
C MET A 178 -17.92 2.83 -10.47
N LEU A 179 -19.15 3.33 -10.52
CA LEU A 179 -19.54 4.65 -10.04
C LEU A 179 -20.68 4.50 -9.04
N ASN A 180 -20.42 4.88 -7.78
CA ASN A 180 -21.34 4.70 -6.65
C ASN A 180 -21.86 3.26 -6.52
N SER A 181 -20.96 2.28 -6.66
CA SER A 181 -21.23 0.84 -6.59
C SER A 181 -22.07 0.28 -7.74
N GLU A 182 -22.28 1.05 -8.81
CA GLU A 182 -23.02 0.64 -10.00
C GLU A 182 -22.14 0.68 -11.25
N LYS A 183 -22.47 -0.13 -12.25
CA LYS A 183 -21.77 -0.12 -13.54
C LYS A 183 -21.99 1.22 -14.25
N MET A 184 -20.89 1.83 -14.71
CA MET A 184 -20.98 3.05 -15.49
C MET A 184 -21.67 2.80 -16.84
N SER A 185 -22.76 3.50 -17.09
CA SER A 185 -23.46 3.46 -18.37
C SER A 185 -24.08 4.81 -18.70
N LYS A 186 -23.90 5.24 -19.96
CA LYS A 186 -24.54 6.45 -20.48
C LYS A 186 -26.07 6.33 -20.52
N SER A 187 -26.60 5.12 -20.73
CA SER A 187 -28.05 4.90 -20.86
C SER A 187 -28.79 4.95 -19.53
N THR A 188 -28.14 4.58 -18.43
CA THR A 188 -28.74 4.63 -17.08
C THR A 188 -28.62 6.00 -16.43
N GLY A 189 -27.86 6.93 -17.04
CA GLY A 189 -27.50 8.21 -16.46
C GLY A 189 -26.38 8.13 -15.42
N ASN A 190 -25.97 6.92 -15.00
CA ASN A 190 -24.84 6.71 -14.10
C ASN A 190 -23.52 6.75 -14.88
N PHE A 191 -23.13 7.96 -15.30
CA PHE A 191 -21.91 8.19 -16.06
C PHE A 191 -21.30 9.54 -15.69
N ARG A 192 -19.96 9.57 -15.62
CA ARG A 192 -19.19 10.80 -15.44
C ARG A 192 -17.99 10.79 -16.36
N THR A 193 -17.80 11.90 -17.07
CA THR A 193 -16.55 12.16 -17.79
C THR A 193 -15.48 12.69 -16.85
N LEU A 194 -14.20 12.56 -17.23
CA LEU A 194 -13.08 13.12 -16.48
C LEU A 194 -13.26 14.64 -16.25
N ARG A 195 -13.67 15.38 -17.29
CA ARG A 195 -13.89 16.84 -17.20
C ARG A 195 -14.95 17.17 -16.17
N GLN A 196 -16.10 16.50 -16.21
CA GLN A 196 -17.18 16.71 -15.25
C GLN A 196 -16.73 16.40 -13.82
N ALA A 197 -15.99 15.30 -13.61
CA ALA A 197 -15.47 14.96 -12.28
C ALA A 197 -14.50 16.02 -11.74
N ILE A 198 -13.61 16.55 -12.59
CA ILE A 198 -12.68 17.63 -12.21
C ILE A 198 -13.42 18.93 -11.89
N GLU A 199 -14.44 19.29 -12.69
CA GLU A 199 -15.25 20.49 -12.46
C GLU A 199 -16.08 20.38 -11.18
N GLU A 200 -16.59 19.18 -10.86
CA GLU A 200 -17.42 18.91 -9.68
C GLU A 200 -16.58 18.80 -8.39
N PHE A 201 -15.45 18.08 -8.43
CA PHE A 201 -14.69 17.74 -7.22
C PHE A 201 -13.30 18.37 -7.13
N SER A 202 -12.80 19.07 -8.16
CA SER A 202 -11.38 19.40 -8.40
C SER A 202 -10.53 18.20 -8.83
N SER A 203 -9.36 18.50 -9.42
CA SER A 203 -8.40 17.48 -9.86
C SER A 203 -7.89 16.64 -8.70
N ASP A 204 -7.51 17.28 -7.59
CA ASP A 204 -6.90 16.57 -6.46
C ASP A 204 -7.90 15.69 -5.71
N ALA A 205 -9.13 16.14 -5.47
CA ALA A 205 -10.11 15.29 -4.81
C ALA A 205 -10.59 14.14 -5.70
N THR A 206 -10.66 14.36 -7.02
CA THR A 206 -10.92 13.27 -7.98
C THR A 206 -9.80 12.23 -7.93
N ARG A 207 -8.52 12.65 -7.97
CA ARG A 207 -7.36 11.75 -7.85
C ARG A 207 -7.32 11.03 -6.50
N PHE A 208 -7.65 11.74 -5.42
CA PHE A 208 -7.75 11.18 -4.08
C PHE A 208 -8.77 10.04 -4.04
N SER A 209 -9.99 10.27 -4.55
CA SER A 209 -11.03 9.24 -4.59
C SER A 209 -10.69 8.10 -5.55
N LEU A 210 -9.96 8.36 -6.64
CA LEU A 210 -9.47 7.29 -7.54
C LEU A 210 -8.38 6.43 -6.87
N ALA A 211 -7.51 7.03 -6.08
CA ALA A 211 -6.53 6.27 -5.29
C ALA A 211 -7.22 5.39 -4.22
N ASP A 212 -8.32 5.85 -3.63
CA ASP A 212 -9.12 5.06 -2.67
C ASP A 212 -10.01 3.99 -3.34
N ALA A 213 -10.23 4.07 -4.66
CA ALA A 213 -11.24 3.27 -5.36
C ALA A 213 -10.95 1.77 -5.36
N GLY A 214 -9.67 1.36 -5.40
CA GLY A 214 -9.27 -0.04 -5.38
C GLY A 214 -7.88 -0.29 -5.99
N ASP A 215 -7.15 -1.24 -5.39
CA ASP A 215 -5.77 -1.57 -5.78
C ASP A 215 -5.63 -2.89 -6.55
N GLY A 216 -6.68 -3.71 -6.57
CA GLY A 216 -6.63 -5.10 -7.08
C GLY A 216 -7.28 -5.32 -8.44
N MET A 217 -7.52 -6.60 -8.74
CA MET A 217 -8.23 -7.07 -9.93
C MET A 217 -9.74 -6.99 -9.81
N ASP A 218 -10.27 -6.85 -8.59
CA ASP A 218 -11.69 -6.58 -8.37
C ASP A 218 -12.06 -5.20 -8.92
N ASP A 219 -13.34 -5.05 -9.31
CA ASP A 219 -13.85 -3.79 -9.83
C ASP A 219 -13.66 -2.66 -8.79
N ALA A 220 -12.94 -1.62 -9.19
CA ALA A 220 -12.68 -0.44 -8.37
C ALA A 220 -13.96 0.40 -8.29
N ASN A 221 -14.14 1.18 -7.22
CA ASN A 221 -15.36 1.96 -7.02
C ASN A 221 -15.08 3.44 -6.75
N PHE A 222 -15.48 4.31 -7.67
CA PHE A 222 -15.47 5.75 -7.45
C PHE A 222 -16.75 6.19 -6.74
N VAL A 223 -16.62 6.76 -5.55
CA VAL A 223 -17.74 7.14 -4.69
C VAL A 223 -17.76 8.65 -4.48
N PHE A 224 -18.87 9.32 -4.80
CA PHE A 224 -18.98 10.78 -4.70
C PHE A 224 -18.84 11.28 -3.26
N GLU A 225 -19.33 10.52 -2.28
CA GLU A 225 -19.16 10.84 -0.86
C GLU A 225 -17.68 10.88 -0.48
N THR A 226 -16.86 9.95 -1.00
CA THR A 226 -15.41 9.93 -0.77
C THR A 226 -14.74 11.14 -1.41
N ALA A 227 -15.10 11.51 -2.64
CA ALA A 227 -14.57 12.70 -3.31
C ALA A 227 -14.92 13.99 -2.55
N ASN A 228 -16.18 14.15 -2.11
CA ASN A 228 -16.61 15.28 -1.29
C ASN A 228 -15.89 15.32 0.07
N ALA A 229 -15.74 14.16 0.72
CA ALA A 229 -14.99 14.04 1.97
C ALA A 229 -13.52 14.40 1.78
N ALA A 230 -12.91 14.08 0.62
CA ALA A 230 -11.54 14.46 0.30
C ALA A 230 -11.38 15.99 0.19
N ILE A 231 -12.33 16.70 -0.45
CA ILE A 231 -12.32 18.17 -0.50
C ILE A 231 -12.31 18.75 0.92
N LEU A 232 -13.24 18.29 1.77
CA LEU A 232 -13.34 18.76 3.14
C LEU A 232 -12.09 18.43 3.96
N ARG A 233 -11.48 17.27 3.72
CA ARG A 233 -10.29 16.83 4.44
C ARG A 233 -9.08 17.69 4.05
N LEU A 234 -8.81 17.83 2.76
CA LEU A 234 -7.70 18.65 2.26
C LEU A 234 -7.83 20.11 2.72
N THR A 235 -9.01 20.71 2.61
CA THR A 235 -9.23 22.11 3.04
C THR A 235 -9.09 22.30 4.56
N LYS A 236 -9.58 21.35 5.37
CA LYS A 236 -9.38 21.37 6.83
C LYS A 236 -7.91 21.22 7.21
N GLU A 237 -7.15 20.41 6.48
CA GLU A 237 -5.73 20.24 6.74
C GLU A 237 -4.93 21.50 6.41
N ILE A 238 -5.26 22.20 5.30
CA ILE A 238 -4.69 23.54 5.03
C ILE A 238 -4.96 24.50 6.19
N ALA A 239 -6.23 24.62 6.60
CA ALA A 239 -6.61 25.52 7.69
C ALA A 239 -5.92 25.16 9.01
N TRP A 240 -5.75 23.86 9.29
CA TRP A 240 -5.03 23.39 10.47
C TRP A 240 -3.54 23.76 10.42
N MET A 241 -2.88 23.60 9.26
CA MET A 241 -1.47 23.99 9.11
C MET A 241 -1.29 25.51 9.27
N GLU A 242 -2.19 26.31 8.70
CA GLU A 242 -2.20 27.76 8.88
C GLU A 242 -2.40 28.17 10.35
N GLU A 243 -3.33 27.51 11.05
CA GLU A 243 -3.56 27.71 12.48
C GLU A 243 -2.29 27.42 13.29
N VAL A 244 -1.63 26.28 13.04
CA VAL A 244 -0.39 25.87 13.72
C VAL A 244 0.72 26.91 13.51
N LEU A 245 0.87 27.43 12.30
CA LEU A 245 1.84 28.49 12.00
C LEU A 245 1.48 29.81 12.69
N SER A 246 0.20 30.13 12.83
CA SER A 246 -0.25 31.35 13.52
C SER A 246 0.04 31.35 15.03
N VAL A 247 0.09 30.16 15.65
CA VAL A 247 0.38 29.98 17.08
C VAL A 247 1.75 29.35 17.33
N GLU A 248 2.68 29.48 16.38
CA GLU A 248 4.00 28.86 16.42
C GLU A 248 4.77 29.16 17.73
N SER A 249 4.65 30.39 18.24
CA SER A 249 5.30 30.82 19.49
C SER A 249 4.73 30.18 20.75
N ALA A 250 3.51 29.63 20.69
CA ALA A 250 2.86 28.93 21.80
C ALA A 250 3.18 27.42 21.82
N LEU A 251 3.81 26.90 20.76
CA LEU A 251 4.25 25.51 20.71
C LEU A 251 5.46 25.30 21.62
N ARG A 252 5.60 24.07 22.13
CA ARG A 252 6.73 23.71 22.98
C ARG A 252 8.01 23.71 22.14
N ALA A 253 8.96 24.55 22.55
CA ALA A 253 10.29 24.65 21.97
C ALA A 253 11.28 23.66 22.62
N GLY A 254 12.36 23.32 21.91
CA GLY A 254 13.40 22.41 22.36
C GLY A 254 13.22 20.97 21.86
N SER A 255 14.17 20.10 22.21
CA SER A 255 14.24 18.75 21.66
C SER A 255 13.03 17.88 22.06
N PRO A 256 12.53 17.03 21.12
CA PRO A 256 11.38 16.16 21.34
C PRO A 256 11.72 14.96 22.24
N LEU A 257 11.73 15.16 23.56
CA LEU A 257 12.20 14.16 24.53
C LEU A 257 11.08 13.40 25.26
N THR A 258 9.82 13.84 25.17
CA THR A 258 8.73 13.18 25.91
C THR A 258 8.42 11.80 25.31
N TYR A 259 7.76 10.92 26.08
CA TYR A 259 7.29 9.66 25.53
C TYR A 259 6.34 9.86 24.34
N ALA A 260 5.39 10.79 24.43
CA ALA A 260 4.49 11.13 23.34
C ALA A 260 5.24 11.60 22.09
N ASP A 261 6.29 12.42 22.26
CA ASP A 261 7.16 12.87 21.17
C ASP A 261 7.83 11.69 20.46
N ARG A 262 8.40 10.76 21.24
CA ARG A 262 9.09 9.58 20.71
C ARG A 262 8.15 8.62 19.99
N VAL A 263 6.95 8.41 20.53
CA VAL A 263 5.91 7.61 19.88
C VAL A 263 5.52 8.25 18.54
N PHE A 264 5.20 9.54 18.54
CA PHE A 264 4.78 10.23 17.31
C PHE A 264 5.87 10.27 16.24
N ALA A 265 7.12 10.52 16.62
CA ALA A 265 8.27 10.46 15.72
C ALA A 265 8.44 9.08 15.08
N ASN A 266 8.24 8.02 15.88
CA ASN A 266 8.29 6.64 15.40
C ASN A 266 7.11 6.31 14.48
N GLU A 267 5.90 6.76 14.80
CA GLU A 267 4.72 6.59 13.93
C GLU A 267 4.90 7.26 12.56
N MET A 268 5.52 8.43 12.50
CA MET A 268 5.91 9.06 11.23
C MET A 268 6.91 8.21 10.44
N ASN A 269 7.93 7.64 11.10
CA ASN A 269 8.89 6.74 10.45
C ASN A 269 8.19 5.48 9.89
N PHE A 270 7.22 4.92 10.63
CA PHE A 270 6.42 3.79 10.16
C PHE A 270 5.62 4.14 8.92
N ALA A 271 4.91 5.27 8.95
CA ALA A 271 4.13 5.73 7.81
C ALA A 271 5.01 5.90 6.57
N VAL A 272 6.15 6.59 6.66
CA VAL A 272 7.06 6.79 5.52
C VAL A 272 7.48 5.46 4.88
N VAL A 273 7.89 4.47 5.70
CA VAL A 273 8.37 3.17 5.18
C VAL A 273 7.23 2.34 4.59
N GLU A 274 6.08 2.26 5.26
CA GLU A 274 4.95 1.47 4.75
C GLU A 274 4.30 2.13 3.52
N THR A 275 4.25 3.47 3.47
CA THR A 275 3.77 4.18 2.28
C THR A 275 4.72 3.99 1.09
N GLU A 276 6.04 4.01 1.30
CA GLU A 276 7.02 3.72 0.26
C GLU A 276 6.83 2.31 -0.30
N LYS A 277 6.67 1.32 0.58
CA LYS A 277 6.36 -0.06 0.20
C LYS A 277 5.07 -0.14 -0.60
N SER A 278 4.02 0.55 -0.19
CA SER A 278 2.74 0.56 -0.90
C SER A 278 2.85 1.18 -2.30
N TYR A 279 3.52 2.33 -2.44
CA TYR A 279 3.77 2.93 -3.77
C TYR A 279 4.61 2.02 -4.67
N ASN A 280 5.67 1.40 -4.15
CA ASN A 280 6.51 0.46 -4.92
C ASN A 280 5.74 -0.78 -5.40
N ASN A 281 4.69 -1.17 -4.68
CA ASN A 281 3.80 -2.28 -5.06
C ASN A 281 2.52 -1.82 -5.79
N PHE A 282 2.42 -0.53 -6.15
CA PHE A 282 1.23 0.06 -6.80
C PHE A 282 -0.07 -0.19 -6.02
N MET A 283 0.02 -0.14 -4.68
CA MET A 283 -1.10 -0.21 -3.75
C MET A 283 -1.43 1.22 -3.29
N PHE A 284 -2.15 1.97 -4.13
CA PHE A 284 -2.39 3.39 -3.94
C PHE A 284 -3.40 3.69 -2.83
N ARG A 285 -4.38 2.81 -2.61
CA ARG A 285 -5.30 2.89 -1.47
C ARG A 285 -4.56 2.68 -0.16
N GLU A 286 -3.68 1.69 -0.09
CA GLU A 286 -2.84 1.46 1.10
C GLU A 286 -1.81 2.58 1.31
N ALA A 287 -1.26 3.13 0.23
CA ALA A 287 -0.38 4.32 0.31
C ALA A 287 -1.14 5.53 0.86
N LEU A 288 -2.39 5.75 0.43
CA LEU A 288 -3.25 6.81 0.94
C LEU A 288 -3.64 6.57 2.41
N LYS A 289 -3.95 5.32 2.78
CA LYS A 289 -4.22 4.92 4.16
C LYS A 289 -3.04 5.25 5.07
N THR A 290 -1.87 4.73 4.76
CA THR A 290 -0.67 4.87 5.60
C THR A 290 -0.08 6.28 5.57
N GLY A 291 0.01 6.88 4.38
CA GLY A 291 0.68 8.16 4.14
C GLY A 291 -0.19 9.39 4.34
N PHE A 292 -1.47 9.21 4.67
CA PHE A 292 -2.37 10.32 4.94
C PHE A 292 -3.29 10.06 6.14
N TYR A 293 -4.14 9.03 6.08
CA TYR A 293 -5.12 8.76 7.14
C TYR A 293 -4.48 8.35 8.48
N ASP A 294 -3.59 7.36 8.45
CA ASP A 294 -2.92 6.86 9.66
C ASP A 294 -1.99 7.93 10.26
N LEU A 295 -1.37 8.77 9.41
CA LEU A 295 -0.61 9.94 9.85
C LEU A 295 -1.47 10.97 10.58
N GLN A 296 -2.66 11.31 10.04
CA GLN A 296 -3.61 12.20 10.72
C GLN A 296 -4.05 11.61 12.06
N ALA A 297 -4.33 10.31 12.11
CA ALA A 297 -4.70 9.63 13.35
C ALA A 297 -3.56 9.70 14.39
N ALA A 298 -2.32 9.44 13.98
CA ALA A 298 -1.15 9.54 14.85
C ALA A 298 -0.93 10.96 15.38
N ARG A 299 -1.15 11.99 14.56
CA ARG A 299 -1.12 13.39 15.00
C ARG A 299 -2.20 13.68 16.03
N ASP A 300 -3.43 13.25 15.78
CA ASP A 300 -4.55 13.54 16.67
C ASP A 300 -4.37 12.84 18.03
N GLU A 301 -3.83 11.61 18.02
CA GLU A 301 -3.41 10.89 19.23
C GLU A 301 -2.25 11.59 19.95
N TYR A 302 -1.28 12.12 19.22
CA TYR A 302 -0.17 12.89 19.77
C TYR A 302 -0.65 14.18 20.45
N ARG A 303 -1.53 14.94 19.78
CA ARG A 303 -2.17 16.15 20.33
C ARG A 303 -2.86 15.84 21.65
N PHE A 304 -3.62 14.75 21.67
CA PHE A 304 -4.31 14.28 22.85
C PHE A 304 -3.36 13.89 23.99
N SER A 305 -2.31 13.14 23.66
CA SER A 305 -1.30 12.65 24.61
C SER A 305 -0.48 13.78 25.24
N CYS A 306 -0.19 14.84 24.47
CA CYS A 306 0.55 15.99 24.98
C CYS A 306 -0.25 16.82 26.02
N GLY A 307 -1.58 16.84 25.92
CA GLY A 307 -2.42 17.53 26.88
C GLY A 307 -2.06 19.01 27.09
N ALA A 308 -1.94 19.41 28.36
CA ALA A 308 -1.55 20.77 28.73
C ALA A 308 -0.06 21.08 28.44
N GLY A 309 0.79 20.06 28.25
CA GLY A 309 2.20 20.23 27.93
C GLY A 309 2.47 20.73 26.51
N GLY A 310 1.45 20.69 25.64
CA GLY A 310 1.52 21.18 24.27
C GLY A 310 2.38 20.31 23.35
N MET A 311 2.10 20.45 22.05
CA MET A 311 2.84 19.75 21.01
C MET A 311 4.20 20.40 20.75
N ASN A 312 5.17 19.58 20.37
CA ASN A 312 6.51 20.03 20.02
C ASN A 312 6.52 20.66 18.63
N LYS A 313 7.14 21.84 18.51
CA LYS A 313 7.23 22.58 17.24
C LYS A 313 7.94 21.79 16.13
N GLU A 314 9.13 21.25 16.40
CA GLU A 314 9.95 20.57 15.40
C GLU A 314 9.25 19.33 14.85
N LEU A 315 8.55 18.57 15.71
CA LEU A 315 7.78 17.40 15.29
C LEU A 315 6.57 17.77 14.42
N LEU A 316 5.87 18.86 14.72
CA LEU A 316 4.75 19.30 13.87
C LEU A 316 5.22 19.76 12.50
N PHE A 317 6.34 20.49 12.43
CA PHE A 317 6.92 20.90 11.15
C PHE A 317 7.40 19.70 10.34
N ARG A 318 8.03 18.72 11.00
CA ARG A 318 8.40 17.45 10.38
C ARG A 318 7.17 16.70 9.88
N PHE A 319 6.09 16.64 10.66
CA PHE A 319 4.83 16.02 10.24
C PHE A 319 4.25 16.69 9.00
N MET A 320 4.20 18.02 8.96
CA MET A 320 3.69 18.77 7.80
C MET A 320 4.54 18.50 6.56
N ASP A 321 5.88 18.52 6.67
CA ASP A 321 6.78 18.17 5.56
C ASP A 321 6.55 16.73 5.07
N VAL A 322 6.56 15.75 5.99
CA VAL A 322 6.36 14.33 5.66
C VAL A 322 5.02 14.10 4.98
N GLN A 323 3.91 14.54 5.60
CA GLN A 323 2.57 14.32 5.04
C GLN A 323 2.41 14.98 3.66
N THR A 324 2.94 16.19 3.48
CA THR A 324 2.86 16.91 2.21
C THR A 324 3.62 16.17 1.11
N ARG A 325 4.81 15.63 1.41
CA ARG A 325 5.60 14.84 0.45
C ARG A 325 4.91 13.50 0.12
N LEU A 326 4.38 12.80 1.12
CA LEU A 326 3.74 11.48 0.91
C LEU A 326 2.46 11.56 0.08
N ILE A 327 1.67 12.63 0.21
CA ILE A 327 0.44 12.83 -0.57
C ILE A 327 0.69 13.39 -1.98
N THR A 328 1.89 13.91 -2.26
CA THR A 328 2.24 14.57 -3.54
C THR A 328 1.88 13.75 -4.79
N PRO A 329 2.14 12.43 -4.87
CA PRO A 329 1.77 11.65 -6.05
C PRO A 329 0.25 11.61 -6.31
N ILE A 330 -0.57 11.73 -5.27
CA ILE A 330 -2.03 11.65 -5.35
C ILE A 330 -2.63 13.04 -5.54
N CYS A 331 -2.27 14.01 -4.69
CA CYS A 331 -2.79 15.39 -4.71
C CYS A 331 -1.65 16.41 -4.91
N PRO A 332 -1.08 16.50 -6.13
CA PRO A 332 0.09 17.34 -6.38
C PRO A 332 -0.19 18.84 -6.25
N HIS A 333 -1.38 19.32 -6.59
CA HIS A 333 -1.66 20.78 -6.56
C HIS A 333 -1.81 21.28 -5.11
N TYR A 334 -2.52 20.51 -4.28
CA TYR A 334 -2.62 20.66 -2.83
C TYR A 334 -1.22 20.65 -2.22
N ALA A 335 -0.42 19.62 -2.54
CA ALA A 335 0.90 19.46 -1.96
C ALA A 335 1.84 20.62 -2.35
N GLU A 336 1.78 21.08 -3.60
CA GLU A 336 2.54 22.24 -4.08
C GLU A 336 2.09 23.55 -3.40
N HIS A 337 0.77 23.72 -3.18
CA HIS A 337 0.24 24.86 -2.44
C HIS A 337 0.74 24.87 -0.98
N VAL A 338 0.66 23.73 -0.29
CA VAL A 338 1.18 23.59 1.08
C VAL A 338 2.68 23.87 1.12
N TRP A 339 3.45 23.28 0.19
CA TRP A 339 4.91 23.44 0.11
C TRP A 339 5.34 24.91 -0.03
N LYS A 340 4.78 25.61 -1.02
CA LYS A 340 5.21 26.98 -1.36
C LYS A 340 4.51 28.05 -0.53
N ASN A 341 3.20 27.93 -0.35
CA ASN A 341 2.41 29.02 0.22
C ASN A 341 2.30 28.93 1.73
N ILE A 342 2.28 27.72 2.30
CA ILE A 342 2.14 27.51 3.74
C ILE A 342 3.51 27.32 4.38
N LEU A 343 4.28 26.32 3.95
CA LEU A 343 5.59 26.00 4.52
C LEU A 343 6.71 26.93 4.05
N LYS A 344 6.48 27.72 2.98
CA LYS A 344 7.45 28.67 2.40
C LYS A 344 8.77 28.00 1.98
N ASN A 345 8.71 26.75 1.54
CA ASN A 345 9.88 26.05 1.04
C ASN A 345 10.22 26.51 -0.40
N ASP A 346 11.51 26.53 -0.71
CA ASP A 346 12.00 26.84 -2.05
C ASP A 346 11.81 25.65 -3.02
N GLY A 347 11.74 25.97 -4.32
CA GLY A 347 11.59 24.95 -5.38
C GLY A 347 10.18 24.34 -5.46
N PHE A 348 10.04 23.27 -6.25
CA PHE A 348 8.79 22.53 -6.41
C PHE A 348 8.81 21.26 -5.56
N ILE A 349 7.67 20.87 -4.98
CA ILE A 349 7.63 19.69 -4.11
C ILE A 349 7.93 18.40 -4.87
N VAL A 350 7.58 18.35 -6.15
CA VAL A 350 7.91 17.19 -7.02
C VAL A 350 9.42 16.94 -7.15
N ARG A 351 10.26 17.91 -6.77
CA ARG A 351 11.73 17.80 -6.73
C ARG A 351 12.29 17.69 -5.31
N ALA A 352 11.45 17.70 -4.28
CA ALA A 352 11.89 17.66 -2.88
C ALA A 352 12.43 16.28 -2.44
N GLY A 353 12.10 15.22 -3.19
CA GLY A 353 12.49 13.84 -2.88
C GLY A 353 11.65 13.20 -1.78
N TRP A 354 11.83 11.88 -1.62
CA TRP A 354 11.12 11.09 -0.60
C TRP A 354 11.53 11.51 0.82
N PRO A 355 10.60 11.61 1.80
CA PRO A 355 10.95 11.99 3.16
C PRO A 355 11.86 10.97 3.83
N PHE A 356 12.77 11.46 4.68
CA PHE A 356 13.67 10.60 5.45
C PHE A 356 12.98 9.96 6.66
N ALA A 357 13.23 8.67 6.88
CA ALA A 357 12.78 7.91 8.04
C ALA A 357 13.97 7.28 8.80
N GLU A 358 13.98 7.46 10.12
CA GLU A 358 14.95 6.81 11.00
C GLU A 358 14.59 5.32 11.24
N PRO A 359 15.54 4.49 11.70
CA PRO A 359 15.28 3.10 12.06
C PRO A 359 14.13 2.95 13.07
N ARG A 360 13.18 2.07 12.76
CA ARG A 360 11.92 1.89 13.49
C ARG A 360 12.11 1.21 14.85
N ILE A 361 11.35 1.64 15.86
CA ILE A 361 11.14 0.92 17.12
C ILE A 361 9.77 0.22 17.02
N LYS A 362 9.72 -1.13 17.03
CA LYS A 362 8.46 -1.88 16.79
C LYS A 362 7.29 -1.39 17.67
N ARG A 363 6.11 -1.23 17.06
CA ARG A 363 4.84 -1.04 17.76
C ARG A 363 4.63 -2.22 18.71
N TYR A 364 4.31 -1.94 19.98
CA TYR A 364 3.79 -2.97 20.88
C TYR A 364 2.27 -2.85 20.90
N GLU A 365 1.60 -3.73 20.15
CA GLU A 365 0.15 -3.80 20.18
C GLU A 365 -0.28 -4.43 21.50
N SER A 366 -0.84 -3.63 22.40
CA SER A 366 -1.66 -4.15 23.49
C SER A 366 -2.88 -4.86 22.87
N PRO A 367 -3.28 -6.05 23.36
CA PRO A 367 -4.52 -6.67 22.92
C PRO A 367 -5.68 -5.67 23.12
N THR A 368 -6.41 -5.44 22.04
CA THR A 368 -7.50 -4.50 21.84
C THR A 368 -8.37 -4.13 23.06
N LYS A 369 -8.77 -2.86 23.11
CA LYS A 369 -9.93 -2.36 23.87
C LYS A 369 -11.17 -3.20 23.51
N GLN A 370 -11.50 -4.20 24.32
CA GLN A 370 -12.75 -4.95 24.19
C GLN A 370 -13.78 -4.36 25.16
N THR A 371 -14.72 -3.60 24.61
CA THR A 371 -15.85 -2.93 25.29
C THR A 371 -16.95 -3.90 25.74
N ASP A 372 -16.61 -5.04 26.36
CA ASP A 372 -17.64 -6.02 26.78
C ASP A 372 -17.52 -6.43 28.26
N ARG A 373 -18.41 -5.88 29.09
CA ARG A 373 -18.50 -6.03 30.55
C ARG A 373 -18.88 -7.45 31.05
N ARG A 374 -18.72 -8.51 30.24
CA ARG A 374 -19.14 -9.89 30.60
C ARG A 374 -18.05 -10.96 30.52
N ALA A 375 -16.80 -10.63 30.22
CA ALA A 375 -15.75 -11.62 29.94
C ALA A 375 -14.89 -12.08 31.15
N TYR A 376 -15.23 -11.72 32.39
CA TYR A 376 -14.32 -11.90 33.53
C TYR A 376 -14.02 -13.36 33.95
N PHE A 377 -14.79 -14.35 33.49
CA PHE A 377 -14.58 -15.76 33.89
C PHE A 377 -13.71 -16.60 32.93
N ARG A 378 -13.42 -16.14 31.70
CA ARG A 378 -12.60 -16.91 30.73
C ARG A 378 -11.10 -16.61 30.77
N GLU A 379 -10.68 -15.47 31.31
CA GLU A 379 -9.31 -14.98 31.23
C GLU A 379 -8.31 -15.73 32.12
N ARG A 380 -8.74 -16.32 33.24
CA ARG A 380 -7.82 -16.96 34.19
C ARG A 380 -7.22 -18.29 33.69
N ALA A 381 -7.94 -19.02 32.83
CA ALA A 381 -7.50 -20.32 32.30
C ALA A 381 -6.53 -20.20 31.10
N ILE A 382 -6.66 -19.15 30.30
CA ILE A 382 -5.86 -18.93 29.07
C ILE A 382 -4.43 -18.47 29.41
N ARG A 383 -4.23 -17.77 30.52
CA ARG A 383 -2.96 -17.06 30.80
C ARG A 383 -1.87 -17.91 31.45
N TRP A 384 -2.25 -18.91 32.24
CA TRP A 384 -1.29 -19.93 32.70
C TRP A 384 -0.76 -20.76 31.52
N LEU A 385 -1.64 -20.99 30.54
CA LEU A 385 -1.37 -21.75 29.33
C LEU A 385 -0.34 -21.03 28.44
N GLU A 386 -0.58 -19.76 28.11
CA GLU A 386 0.33 -18.93 27.29
C GLU A 386 1.73 -18.80 27.90
N ARG A 387 1.82 -18.55 29.21
CA ARG A 387 3.10 -18.42 29.93
C ARG A 387 3.91 -19.72 29.92
N ARG A 388 3.24 -20.86 29.81
CA ARG A 388 3.86 -22.19 29.75
C ARG A 388 4.23 -22.55 28.31
N CYS A 389 3.38 -22.22 27.34
CA CYS A 389 3.69 -22.29 25.91
C CYS A 389 4.94 -21.46 25.57
N LEU A 390 5.05 -20.22 26.08
CA LEU A 390 6.23 -19.37 25.89
C LEU A 390 7.50 -19.99 26.49
N ARG A 391 7.43 -20.57 27.69
CA ARG A 391 8.57 -21.28 28.30
C ARG A 391 9.01 -22.49 27.48
N ILE A 392 8.06 -23.25 26.96
CA ILE A 392 8.34 -24.40 26.09
C ILE A 392 8.97 -23.93 24.78
N LEU A 393 8.39 -22.90 24.15
CA LEU A 393 8.93 -22.32 22.92
C LEU A 393 10.35 -21.77 23.12
N ARG A 394 10.62 -21.04 24.20
CA ARG A 394 11.97 -20.56 24.54
C ARG A 394 12.94 -21.72 24.77
N SER A 395 12.52 -22.79 25.44
CA SER A 395 13.37 -23.98 25.65
C SER A 395 13.64 -24.78 24.37
N LYS A 396 12.82 -24.58 23.33
CA LYS A 396 12.87 -25.26 22.03
C LYS A 396 13.26 -24.31 20.89
N PHE A 397 13.78 -23.14 21.23
CA PHE A 397 14.30 -22.16 20.29
C PHE A 397 15.82 -22.13 20.40
N ASP A 398 16.48 -22.25 19.26
CA ASP A 398 17.93 -22.15 19.17
C ASP A 398 18.31 -20.74 18.73
N ASP A 399 18.90 -19.97 19.65
CA ASP A 399 19.33 -18.58 19.41
C ASP A 399 20.48 -18.50 18.38
N THR A 400 21.20 -19.58 18.08
CA THR A 400 22.29 -19.59 17.08
C THR A 400 21.81 -19.86 15.66
N THR A 401 20.80 -20.71 15.49
CA THR A 401 20.22 -21.02 14.17
C THR A 401 18.95 -20.23 13.87
N GLY A 402 18.41 -19.51 14.85
CA GLY A 402 17.17 -18.72 14.71
C GLY A 402 15.93 -19.58 14.45
N SER A 403 15.99 -20.87 14.82
CA SER A 403 15.00 -21.87 14.43
C SER A 403 14.38 -22.56 15.64
N PHE A 404 13.15 -23.06 15.44
CA PHE A 404 12.45 -23.87 16.43
C PHE A 404 12.64 -25.35 16.15
N ALA A 405 12.64 -26.15 17.22
CA ALA A 405 12.52 -27.60 17.11
C ALA A 405 11.26 -28.01 16.30
N PRO A 406 11.25 -29.21 15.68
CA PRO A 406 10.11 -29.71 14.94
C PRO A 406 8.81 -29.66 15.76
N ASP A 407 7.68 -29.35 15.11
CA ASP A 407 6.39 -29.20 15.80
C ASP A 407 5.98 -30.44 16.60
N LYS A 408 6.43 -31.63 16.18
CA LYS A 408 6.23 -32.90 16.90
C LYS A 408 6.87 -32.85 18.30
N GLU A 409 8.07 -32.32 18.43
CA GLU A 409 8.77 -32.20 19.72
C GLU A 409 8.16 -31.12 20.63
N ILE A 410 7.69 -30.02 20.05
CA ILE A 410 6.99 -28.97 20.79
C ILE A 410 5.66 -29.51 21.34
N LEU A 411 4.96 -30.33 20.54
CA LEU A 411 3.73 -31.02 20.93
C LEU A 411 3.98 -32.08 22.03
N GLU A 412 5.08 -32.82 21.95
CA GLU A 412 5.47 -33.76 23.00
C GLU A 412 5.83 -33.04 24.31
N ALA A 413 6.57 -31.93 24.23
CA ALA A 413 6.88 -31.11 25.40
C ALA A 413 5.64 -30.47 26.04
N LEU A 414 4.60 -30.16 25.23
CA LEU A 414 3.30 -29.73 25.75
C LEU A 414 2.57 -30.87 26.48
N LYS A 415 2.58 -32.09 25.91
CA LYS A 415 1.98 -33.30 26.52
C LYS A 415 2.69 -33.75 27.79
N SER A 416 4.01 -33.61 27.89
CA SER A 416 4.79 -34.01 29.06
C SER A 416 4.76 -32.95 30.18
N SER A 417 4.22 -31.76 29.90
CA SER A 417 4.10 -30.70 30.90
C SER A 417 2.87 -30.91 31.80
N SER A 418 2.76 -30.11 32.87
CA SER A 418 1.58 -30.04 33.73
C SER A 418 0.26 -29.78 32.98
N ILE A 419 0.31 -29.29 31.74
CA ILE A 419 -0.86 -29.10 30.86
C ILE A 419 -1.40 -30.44 30.34
N GLY A 420 -0.53 -31.41 30.08
CA GLY A 420 -0.91 -32.73 29.55
C GLY A 420 -1.60 -33.64 30.57
N ASN A 421 -1.45 -33.34 31.86
CA ASN A 421 -2.11 -34.04 32.95
C ASN A 421 -3.53 -33.52 33.23
N ASP A 422 -3.98 -32.49 32.50
CA ASP A 422 -5.33 -31.95 32.64
C ASP A 422 -6.35 -32.84 31.90
N ALA A 423 -7.48 -33.12 32.55
CA ALA A 423 -8.55 -33.96 32.02
C ALA A 423 -9.08 -33.47 30.65
N ASN A 424 -8.88 -32.19 30.32
CA ASN A 424 -9.35 -31.55 29.08
C ASN A 424 -8.22 -31.19 28.08
N PHE A 425 -7.09 -31.91 28.07
CA PHE A 425 -5.94 -31.62 27.20
C PHE A 425 -6.29 -31.36 25.72
N LYS A 426 -7.21 -32.13 25.12
CA LYS A 426 -7.63 -31.92 23.71
C LYS A 426 -8.24 -30.54 23.45
N GLN A 427 -8.99 -30.00 24.40
CA GLN A 427 -9.61 -28.68 24.29
C GLN A 427 -8.57 -27.58 24.52
N ILE A 428 -7.67 -27.80 25.48
CA ILE A 428 -6.56 -26.91 25.79
C ILE A 428 -5.56 -26.83 24.61
N GLN A 429 -5.28 -27.94 23.95
CA GLN A 429 -4.41 -28.00 22.77
C GLN A 429 -4.96 -27.15 21.61
N LYS A 430 -6.28 -27.19 21.36
CA LYS A 430 -6.93 -26.34 20.34
C LYS A 430 -6.75 -24.85 20.62
N LEU A 431 -6.64 -24.45 21.89
CA LEU A 431 -6.39 -23.06 22.29
C LEU A 431 -4.90 -22.68 22.21
N CYS A 432 -3.99 -23.62 22.44
CA CYS A 432 -2.54 -23.38 22.38
C CYS A 432 -2.00 -23.18 20.95
N MET A 433 -2.50 -23.95 19.99
CA MET A 433 -1.89 -24.02 18.65
C MET A 433 -1.89 -22.67 17.90
N PRO A 434 -2.99 -21.88 17.91
CA PRO A 434 -2.98 -20.54 17.31
C PRO A 434 -1.95 -19.60 17.98
N PHE A 435 -1.86 -19.64 19.31
CA PHE A 435 -0.91 -18.82 20.08
C PHE A 435 0.56 -19.22 19.80
N ILE A 436 0.85 -20.52 19.74
CA ILE A 436 2.17 -21.02 19.38
C ILE A 436 2.56 -20.60 17.97
N LYS A 437 1.64 -20.76 17.01
CA LYS A 437 1.87 -20.34 15.63
C LYS A 437 2.18 -18.84 15.57
N PHE A 438 1.34 -18.02 16.21
CA PHE A 438 1.55 -16.57 16.33
C PHE A 438 2.93 -16.23 16.89
N LYS A 439 3.34 -16.83 18.02
CA LYS A 439 4.66 -16.59 18.63
C LYS A 439 5.84 -17.08 17.78
N LYS A 440 5.67 -18.18 17.04
CA LYS A 440 6.70 -18.64 16.08
C LYS A 440 6.86 -17.66 14.93
N ASP A 441 5.76 -17.13 14.40
CA ASP A 441 5.79 -16.14 13.33
C ASP A 441 6.38 -14.81 13.83
N GLU A 442 6.01 -14.36 15.02
CA GLU A 442 6.61 -13.18 15.67
C GLU A 442 8.13 -13.35 15.91
N THR A 443 8.57 -14.55 16.29
CA THR A 443 10.00 -14.85 16.50
C THR A 443 10.79 -14.84 15.20
N LYS A 444 10.19 -15.22 14.06
CA LYS A 444 10.85 -15.07 12.74
C LYS A 444 11.11 -13.61 12.40
N GLU A 445 10.25 -12.70 12.86
CA GLU A 445 10.36 -11.28 12.57
C GLU A 445 11.18 -10.46 13.58
N VAL A 446 11.28 -10.90 14.85
CA VAL A 446 11.93 -10.15 15.95
C VAL A 446 13.18 -10.86 16.48
N GLY A 447 13.36 -12.14 16.15
CA GLY A 447 14.33 -13.02 16.82
C GLY A 447 13.85 -13.45 18.21
N GLY A 448 14.75 -14.08 18.99
CA GLY A 448 14.43 -14.74 20.26
C GLY A 448 13.80 -13.88 21.35
N ARG A 449 13.82 -12.54 21.22
CA ARG A 449 13.18 -11.58 22.14
C ARG A 449 11.65 -11.67 22.15
N ALA A 450 11.03 -12.17 21.08
CA ALA A 450 9.57 -12.41 21.04
C ALA A 450 9.07 -13.45 22.07
N LEU A 451 10.01 -14.24 22.61
CA LEU A 451 9.77 -15.29 23.60
C LEU A 451 10.04 -14.83 25.04
N ASP A 452 10.46 -13.57 25.24
CA ASP A 452 10.75 -13.04 26.57
C ASP A 452 9.48 -12.89 27.40
N LEU A 453 9.56 -13.28 28.68
CA LEU A 453 8.46 -13.17 29.65
C LEU A 453 8.28 -11.75 30.20
N LYS A 454 9.11 -10.80 29.77
CA LYS A 454 9.11 -9.39 30.16
C LYS A 454 8.83 -8.55 28.93
N LEU A 455 8.09 -7.46 29.13
CA LEU A 455 7.89 -6.46 28.08
C LEU A 455 9.23 -5.78 27.75
N PRO A 456 9.43 -5.34 26.49
CA PRO A 456 10.65 -4.64 26.08
C PRO A 456 10.75 -3.21 26.63
N PHE A 457 9.73 -2.74 27.38
CA PHE A 457 9.67 -1.43 28.01
C PHE A 457 9.14 -1.55 29.46
N GLY A 458 9.44 -0.54 30.28
CA GLY A 458 8.92 -0.44 31.64
C GLY A 458 7.44 -0.03 31.66
N GLU A 459 6.52 -0.98 31.86
CA GLU A 459 5.07 -0.72 31.90
C GLU A 459 4.69 0.33 32.96
N ILE A 460 5.32 0.28 34.13
CA ILE A 460 5.11 1.26 35.21
C ILE A 460 5.60 2.65 34.79
N GLU A 461 6.73 2.74 34.08
CA GLU A 461 7.29 4.02 33.63
C GLU A 461 6.36 4.67 32.60
N VAL A 462 5.88 3.90 31.62
CA VAL A 462 4.92 4.38 30.61
C VAL A 462 3.62 4.86 31.25
N LEU A 463 3.06 4.12 32.21
CA LEU A 463 1.84 4.52 32.91
C LEU A 463 2.05 5.77 33.78
N LYS A 464 3.22 5.89 34.42
CA LYS A 464 3.58 7.08 35.22
C LYS A 464 3.75 8.32 34.34
N GLU A 465 4.42 8.21 33.20
CA GLU A 465 4.60 9.33 32.27
C GLU A 465 3.27 9.84 31.66
N ASN A 466 2.24 8.97 31.58
CA ASN A 466 0.94 9.31 31.00
C ASN A 466 -0.18 9.52 32.04
N ILE A 467 0.16 9.66 33.33
CA ILE A 467 -0.81 9.67 34.44
C ILE A 467 -1.81 10.84 34.34
N ASP A 468 -1.36 12.01 33.88
CA ASP A 468 -2.20 13.20 33.74
C ASP A 468 -3.19 13.10 32.58
N VAL A 469 -2.86 12.30 31.56
CA VAL A 469 -3.79 11.97 30.47
C VAL A 469 -4.88 11.05 31.01
N ILE A 470 -4.49 10.01 31.77
CA ILE A 470 -5.42 9.04 32.38
C ILE A 470 -6.40 9.76 33.33
N LYS A 471 -5.88 10.62 34.22
CA LYS A 471 -6.68 11.42 35.17
C LYS A 471 -7.77 12.24 34.45
N ARG A 472 -7.38 12.99 33.41
CA ARG A 472 -8.31 13.87 32.68
C ARG A 472 -9.38 13.09 31.92
N GLN A 473 -9.01 11.98 31.28
CA GLN A 473 -9.95 11.20 30.46
C GLN A 473 -10.98 10.44 31.28
N LEU A 474 -10.56 9.90 32.42
CA LEU A 474 -11.44 9.15 33.30
C LEU A 474 -12.14 10.06 34.32
N GLY A 475 -11.86 11.38 34.32
CA GLY A 475 -12.43 12.34 35.26
C GLY A 475 -12.05 12.07 36.71
N LEU A 476 -10.83 11.59 36.95
CA LEU A 476 -10.36 11.17 38.27
C LEU A 476 -9.58 12.30 38.96
N GLU A 477 -9.83 12.51 40.26
CA GLU A 477 -9.08 13.46 41.09
C GLU A 477 -7.64 12.95 41.36
N HIS A 478 -7.48 11.64 41.58
CA HIS A 478 -6.21 11.01 41.90
C HIS A 478 -6.05 9.68 41.14
N VAL A 479 -4.83 9.41 40.68
CA VAL A 479 -4.41 8.14 40.05
C VAL A 479 -3.01 7.85 40.57
N GLU A 480 -2.77 6.61 40.97
CA GLU A 480 -1.46 6.11 41.41
C GLU A 480 -1.15 4.81 40.67
N VAL A 481 0.11 4.64 40.27
CA VAL A 481 0.60 3.44 39.58
C VAL A 481 1.50 2.69 40.54
N LEU A 482 1.03 1.52 40.98
CA LEU A 482 1.65 0.72 42.04
C LEU A 482 2.27 -0.56 41.48
N CYS A 483 3.35 -1.03 42.09
CA CYS A 483 4.01 -2.27 41.70
C CYS A 483 3.39 -3.47 42.41
N ALA A 484 2.77 -4.38 41.65
CA ALA A 484 2.10 -5.54 42.22
C ALA A 484 3.04 -6.61 42.79
N THR A 485 4.36 -6.47 42.61
CA THR A 485 5.37 -7.36 43.22
C THR A 485 5.96 -6.79 44.50
N ASP A 486 5.68 -5.54 44.83
CA ASP A 486 6.10 -4.91 46.09
C ASP A 486 5.00 -5.08 47.15
N ASP A 487 5.36 -5.70 48.28
CA ASP A 487 4.41 -5.99 49.37
C ASP A 487 3.91 -4.70 50.06
N SER A 488 4.69 -3.62 50.02
CA SER A 488 4.26 -2.31 50.52
C SER A 488 3.18 -1.70 49.62
N ASP A 489 3.33 -1.84 48.30
CA ASP A 489 2.37 -1.35 47.32
C ASP A 489 1.08 -2.19 47.28
N ARG A 490 1.19 -3.50 47.52
CA ARG A 490 0.02 -4.38 47.68
C ARG A 490 -0.84 -4.00 48.88
N SER A 491 -0.21 -3.60 49.98
CA SER A 491 -0.90 -3.26 51.23
C SER A 491 -1.79 -2.01 51.07
N LYS A 492 -1.43 -1.09 50.17
CA LYS A 492 -2.23 0.11 49.82
C LYS A 492 -3.57 -0.22 49.15
N SER A 493 -3.74 -1.42 48.60
CA SER A 493 -5.00 -1.86 47.99
C SER A 493 -6.10 -2.19 49.02
N GLY A 494 -5.76 -2.19 50.32
CA GLY A 494 -6.71 -2.30 51.43
C GLY A 494 -7.72 -3.45 51.28
N PRO A 495 -9.04 -3.20 51.39
CA PRO A 495 -10.08 -4.24 51.29
C PRO A 495 -10.17 -4.90 49.90
N HIS A 496 -9.58 -4.26 48.87
CA HIS A 496 -9.58 -4.75 47.49
C HIS A 496 -8.39 -5.67 47.18
N ILE A 497 -7.56 -6.03 48.16
CA ILE A 497 -6.47 -7.01 47.97
C ILE A 497 -6.99 -8.39 47.50
N SER A 498 -8.25 -8.70 47.81
CA SER A 498 -8.96 -9.87 47.31
C SER A 498 -9.11 -9.86 45.78
N LEU A 499 -9.29 -8.68 45.16
CA LEU A 499 -9.30 -8.53 43.70
C LEU A 499 -7.92 -8.79 43.08
N LEU A 500 -6.84 -8.32 43.70
CA LEU A 500 -5.48 -8.62 43.25
C LEU A 500 -5.13 -10.11 43.39
N THR A 501 -5.76 -10.81 44.34
CA THR A 501 -5.58 -12.24 44.54
C THR A 501 -6.44 -13.07 43.59
N GLN A 502 -7.66 -12.62 43.29
CA GLN A 502 -8.57 -13.28 42.33
C GLN A 502 -8.12 -13.07 40.88
N ASN A 503 -7.60 -11.86 40.58
CA ASN A 503 -7.11 -11.43 39.28
C ASN A 503 -5.72 -10.78 39.43
N PRO A 504 -4.64 -11.58 39.46
CA PRO A 504 -3.30 -11.04 39.60
C PRO A 504 -2.88 -10.25 38.35
N PRO A 505 -2.33 -9.03 38.49
CA PRO A 505 -1.83 -8.26 37.37
C PRO A 505 -0.66 -8.99 36.69
N SER A 506 -0.53 -8.78 35.39
CA SER A 506 0.53 -9.39 34.58
C SER A 506 0.98 -8.43 33.50
N PRO A 507 2.22 -8.57 32.98
CA PRO A 507 2.74 -7.61 32.00
C PRO A 507 1.80 -7.44 30.80
N GLY A 508 1.42 -6.18 30.53
CA GLY A 508 0.50 -5.80 29.45
C GLY A 508 -0.99 -5.89 29.79
N ASN A 509 -1.34 -6.21 31.04
CA ASN A 509 -2.71 -6.17 31.54
C ASN A 509 -2.70 -5.78 33.03
N PRO A 510 -2.65 -4.46 33.32
CA PRO A 510 -2.68 -3.94 34.67
C PRO A 510 -4.10 -4.10 35.26
N VAL A 511 -4.17 -4.28 36.58
CA VAL A 511 -5.44 -4.33 37.30
C VAL A 511 -5.74 -2.93 37.83
N ALA A 512 -6.86 -2.36 37.40
CA ALA A 512 -7.33 -1.07 37.88
C ALA A 512 -8.31 -1.24 39.05
N ILE A 513 -8.11 -0.49 40.13
CA ILE A 513 -9.01 -0.41 41.28
C ILE A 513 -9.52 1.03 41.35
N PHE A 514 -10.84 1.21 41.27
CA PHE A 514 -11.49 2.52 41.41
C PHE A 514 -12.02 2.66 42.83
N LEU A 515 -11.61 3.73 43.51
CA LEU A 515 -12.04 4.05 44.87
C LEU A 515 -12.89 5.32 44.85
N SER A 516 -13.93 5.36 45.67
CA SER A 516 -14.64 6.60 45.97
C SER A 516 -13.79 7.51 46.87
N LYS A 517 -14.12 8.79 46.93
CA LYS A 517 -13.41 9.78 47.76
C LYS A 517 -13.37 9.40 49.26
N ALA A 518 -14.42 8.76 49.76
CA ALA A 518 -14.50 8.27 51.14
C ALA A 518 -13.57 7.07 51.37
N GLU A 519 -13.50 6.14 50.42
CA GLU A 519 -12.63 4.95 50.50
C GLU A 519 -11.15 5.34 50.37
N PHE A 520 -10.82 6.30 49.49
CA PHE A 520 -9.46 6.81 49.34
C PHE A 520 -8.97 7.54 50.61
N SER A 521 -9.85 8.29 51.29
CA SER A 521 -9.51 8.95 52.56
C SER A 521 -9.31 7.96 53.71
N ALA A 522 -9.99 6.80 53.66
CA ALA A 522 -9.86 5.73 54.66
C ALA A 522 -8.58 4.89 54.48
N THR A 523 -7.96 4.90 53.30
CA THR A 523 -6.70 4.19 53.01
C THR A 523 -5.45 4.84 53.63
N GLY A 524 -5.58 6.00 54.30
CA GLY A 524 -4.51 6.59 55.12
C GLY A 524 -3.39 7.26 54.33
N TYR A 525 -3.72 7.93 53.22
CA TYR A 525 -2.82 8.82 52.50
C TYR A 525 -2.80 10.23 53.08
#